data_AF-A0A6L2PJY7-F1
#
_entry.id   AF-A0A6L2PJY7-F1
#
_cell.length_a   1.000
_cell.length_b   1.000
_cell.length_c   1.000
_cell.angle_alpha   90.00
_cell.angle_beta   90.00
_cell.angle_gamma   90.00
#
_symmetry.space_group_name_H-M   'P 1'
#
loop_
_entity.id
_entity.type
_entity.pdbx_description
1 polymer ?
#
loop_
_entity_poly.entity_id
_entity_poly.type
_entity_poly.pdbx_seq_one_letter_code
_entity_poly.pdbx_strand_id
1 'polypeptide(L)'
;HFKINATCSIVNEITTPLPQKRFDISNFIIPKDINLADNDFNTPAEINLLLGADIFFKVMQDGKISGGPSDPIMLNTKFGYIISGDSFPCCNVVTSLHAVESTDLDHIVKKFWETEKVPEVFLESLPEHAHSERVFQESVTLQNNRFE
;
A
#
# COMPACT_ATOMS: atom_id res chain seq x y z
N HIS A 1 25.08 -15.39 -5.86
CA HIS A 1 24.42 -14.93 -4.62
C HIS A 1 24.12 -13.45 -4.70
N PHE A 2 22.84 -13.08 -4.61
CA PHE A 2 22.39 -11.68 -4.53
C PHE A 2 22.55 -11.17 -3.09
N LYS A 3 22.96 -9.91 -2.93
CA LYS A 3 23.14 -9.25 -1.63
C LYS A 3 22.72 -7.79 -1.72
N ILE A 4 22.04 -7.28 -0.69
CA ILE A 4 21.63 -5.89 -0.54
C ILE A 4 21.91 -5.44 0.90
N ASN A 5 22.37 -4.20 1.05
CA ASN A 5 22.43 -3.52 2.35
C ASN A 5 21.20 -2.61 2.46
N ALA A 6 20.51 -2.68 3.59
CA ALA A 6 19.34 -1.87 3.88
C ALA A 6 19.35 -1.42 5.35
N THR A 7 18.85 -0.22 5.61
CA THR A 7 18.55 0.26 6.96
C THR A 7 17.09 -0.10 7.25
N CYS A 8 16.84 -0.85 8.33
CA CYS A 8 15.51 -1.34 8.66
C CYS A 8 15.01 -0.71 9.96
N SER A 9 13.72 -0.33 9.99
CA SER A 9 13.01 -0.01 11.22
C SER A 9 12.49 -1.29 11.88
N ILE A 10 12.59 -1.39 13.21
CA ILE A 10 12.06 -2.53 13.97
C ILE A 10 10.67 -2.17 14.47
N VAL A 11 9.70 -3.01 14.10
CA VAL A 11 8.29 -2.89 14.53
C VAL A 11 7.81 -4.24 15.04
N ASN A 12 6.80 -4.24 15.92
CA ASN A 12 6.24 -5.48 16.48
C ASN A 12 5.51 -6.32 15.42
N GLU A 13 4.81 -5.66 14.50
CA GLU A 13 4.03 -6.30 13.44
C GLU A 13 4.11 -5.41 12.19
N ILE A 14 4.36 -6.03 11.03
CA ILE A 14 4.39 -5.33 9.73
C ILE A 14 3.00 -5.35 9.11
N THR A 15 2.42 -6.55 9.02
CA THR A 15 1.07 -6.80 8.54
C THR A 15 0.47 -7.95 9.34
N THR A 16 -0.85 -8.08 9.26
CA THR A 16 -1.51 -9.37 9.54
C THR A 16 -1.00 -10.46 8.57
N PRO A 17 -1.18 -11.75 8.89
CA PRO A 17 -0.76 -12.83 7.99
C PRO A 17 -1.34 -12.69 6.58
N LEU A 18 -0.50 -12.86 5.57
CA LEU A 18 -0.87 -12.74 4.14
C LEU A 18 -0.64 -14.08 3.42
N PRO A 19 -1.52 -14.44 2.45
CA PRO A 19 -2.82 -13.82 2.19
C PRO A 19 -3.76 -13.94 3.41
N GLN A 20 -4.73 -13.03 3.57
CA GLN A 20 -5.64 -13.04 4.73
C GLN A 20 -6.48 -14.33 4.81
N LYS A 21 -6.68 -15.01 3.67
CA LYS A 21 -7.37 -16.29 3.57
C LYS A 21 -6.57 -17.20 2.66
N ARG A 22 -6.54 -18.47 3.01
CA ARG A 22 -6.03 -19.50 2.11
C ARG A 22 -6.92 -19.59 0.88
N PHE A 23 -6.33 -19.76 -0.30
CA PHE A 23 -7.06 -19.99 -1.53
C PHE A 23 -6.56 -21.22 -2.28
N ASP A 24 -7.42 -21.79 -3.13
CA ASP A 24 -7.12 -22.98 -3.91
C ASP A 24 -6.27 -22.62 -5.14
N ILE A 25 -5.22 -23.40 -5.35
CA ILE A 25 -4.27 -23.28 -6.47
C ILE A 25 -4.24 -24.53 -7.35
N SER A 26 -5.15 -25.49 -7.15
CA SER A 26 -5.16 -26.77 -7.88
C SER A 26 -5.26 -26.60 -9.40
N ASN A 27 -5.94 -25.54 -9.85
CA ASN A 27 -6.08 -25.20 -11.28
C ASN A 27 -4.96 -24.28 -11.79
N PHE A 28 -4.04 -23.85 -10.92
CA PHE A 28 -2.94 -22.98 -11.31
C PHE A 28 -1.76 -23.80 -11.80
N ILE A 29 -1.48 -23.70 -13.10
CA ILE A 29 -0.39 -24.46 -13.73
C ILE A 29 0.88 -23.63 -13.67
N ILE A 30 1.79 -24.00 -12.77
CA ILE A 30 3.14 -23.47 -12.71
C ILE A 30 4.03 -24.30 -13.65
N PRO A 31 4.70 -23.70 -14.65
CA PRO A 31 5.60 -24.44 -15.52
C PRO A 31 6.75 -25.07 -14.73
N LYS A 32 7.19 -26.27 -15.12
CA LYS A 32 8.19 -27.07 -14.36
C LYS A 32 9.52 -26.38 -14.13
N ASP A 33 9.90 -25.47 -15.03
CA ASP A 33 11.19 -24.76 -14.98
C ASP A 33 11.12 -23.47 -14.16
N ILE A 34 9.97 -23.19 -13.52
CA ILE A 34 9.76 -22.00 -12.71
C ILE A 34 9.93 -22.32 -11.24
N ASN A 35 10.86 -21.62 -10.61
CA ASN A 35 11.02 -21.60 -9.17
C ASN A 35 10.31 -20.38 -8.59
N LEU A 36 9.33 -20.58 -7.72
CA LEU A 36 8.65 -19.51 -7.02
C LEU A 36 9.55 -18.94 -5.91
N ALA A 37 9.38 -17.65 -5.61
CA ALA A 37 9.98 -17.04 -4.43
C ALA A 37 9.36 -17.56 -3.13
N ASP A 38 8.09 -17.96 -3.21
CA ASP A 38 7.32 -18.56 -2.12
C ASP A 38 6.42 -19.68 -2.69
N ASN A 39 6.64 -20.92 -2.24
CA ASN A 39 5.84 -22.06 -2.68
C ASN A 39 4.50 -22.16 -1.95
N ASP A 40 4.37 -21.47 -0.80
CA ASP A 40 3.17 -21.46 0.04
C ASP A 40 2.44 -20.10 -0.06
N PHE A 41 2.63 -19.37 -1.17
CA PHE A 41 2.05 -18.03 -1.42
C PHE A 41 0.53 -17.95 -1.28
N ASN A 42 -0.16 -19.10 -1.33
CA ASN A 42 -1.60 -19.21 -1.17
C ASN A 42 -2.04 -19.46 0.28
N THR A 43 -1.13 -19.57 1.23
CA THR A 43 -1.38 -19.92 2.62
C THR A 43 -1.01 -18.74 3.54
N PRO A 44 -1.90 -18.31 4.46
CA PRO A 44 -1.61 -17.20 5.36
C PRO A 44 -0.30 -17.40 6.16
N ALA A 45 0.62 -16.45 6.06
CA ALA A 45 1.89 -16.45 6.79
C ALA A 45 2.29 -15.03 7.23
N GLU A 46 3.09 -14.94 8.29
CA GLU A 46 3.61 -13.66 8.80
C GLU A 46 4.63 -13.04 7.84
N ILE A 47 4.62 -11.71 7.73
CA ILE A 47 5.62 -10.97 6.96
C ILE A 47 6.75 -10.53 7.90
N ASN A 48 7.96 -11.04 7.69
CA ASN A 48 9.11 -10.72 8.53
C ASN A 48 9.91 -9.49 8.05
N LEU A 49 9.77 -9.12 6.77
CA LEU A 49 10.52 -8.00 6.18
C LEU A 49 9.70 -7.31 5.09
N LEU A 50 9.54 -5.99 5.21
CA LEU A 50 8.96 -5.14 4.18
C LEU A 50 10.08 -4.37 3.47
N LEU A 51 10.20 -4.59 2.17
CA LEU A 51 11.21 -3.92 1.34
C LEU A 51 10.62 -2.67 0.70
N GLY A 52 11.34 -1.55 0.81
CA GLY A 52 10.97 -0.29 0.20
C GLY A 52 11.18 -0.26 -1.32
N ALA A 53 10.68 0.80 -1.95
CA ALA A 53 10.82 1.03 -3.39
C ALA A 53 12.28 1.21 -3.85
N ASP A 54 13.17 1.60 -2.93
CA ASP A 54 14.61 1.71 -3.13
C ASP A 54 15.31 0.36 -3.36
N ILE A 55 14.67 -0.73 -2.93
CA ILE A 55 15.12 -2.11 -3.12
C ILE A 55 14.33 -2.79 -4.25
N PHE A 56 13.06 -2.43 -4.43
CA PHE A 56 12.16 -3.03 -5.43
C PHE A 56 12.83 -3.17 -6.82
N PHE A 57 13.32 -2.07 -7.40
CA PHE A 57 13.91 -2.08 -8.74
C PHE A 57 15.25 -2.83 -8.84
N LYS A 58 15.92 -3.11 -7.71
CA LYS A 58 17.15 -3.92 -7.67
C LYS A 58 16.87 -5.42 -7.67
N VAL A 59 15.66 -5.79 -7.24
CA VAL A 59 15.21 -7.18 -7.07
C VAL A 59 14.43 -7.66 -8.31
N MET A 60 13.69 -6.78 -8.96
CA MET A 60 12.97 -7.13 -10.19
C MET A 60 13.95 -7.58 -11.29
N GLN A 61 13.55 -8.58 -12.07
CA GLN A 61 14.31 -9.08 -13.21
C GLN A 61 13.44 -9.13 -14.46
N ASP A 62 14.09 -9.21 -15.61
CA ASP A 62 13.39 -9.50 -16.85
C ASP A 62 12.72 -10.88 -16.77
N GLY A 63 11.48 -10.94 -17.23
CA GLY A 63 10.68 -12.15 -17.21
C GLY A 63 9.29 -11.88 -16.66
N LYS A 64 8.30 -12.06 -17.54
CA LYS A 64 6.88 -12.06 -17.21
C LYS A 64 6.23 -13.24 -17.90
N ILE A 65 5.45 -14.01 -17.16
CA ILE A 65 4.66 -15.12 -17.70
C ILE A 65 3.21 -14.86 -17.35
N SER A 66 2.31 -15.00 -18.32
CA SER A 66 0.88 -14.76 -18.17
C SER A 66 0.12 -15.74 -19.05
N GLY A 67 -0.95 -16.35 -18.51
CA GLY A 67 -1.85 -17.24 -19.26
C GLY A 67 -2.87 -16.49 -20.12
N GLY A 68 -3.11 -15.20 -19.82
CA GLY A 68 -4.09 -14.35 -20.51
C GLY A 68 -4.43 -13.10 -19.69
N PRO A 69 -5.32 -12.23 -20.21
CA PRO A 69 -5.68 -10.95 -19.56
C PRO A 69 -6.29 -11.09 -18.16
N SER A 70 -6.93 -12.22 -17.87
CA SER A 70 -7.61 -12.49 -16.60
C SER A 70 -6.86 -13.47 -15.70
N ASP A 71 -5.68 -13.94 -16.14
CA ASP A 71 -4.88 -14.87 -15.35
C ASP A 71 -3.84 -14.12 -14.51
N PRO A 72 -3.50 -14.64 -13.33
CA PRO A 72 -2.36 -14.16 -12.58
C PRO A 72 -1.09 -14.14 -13.43
N ILE A 73 -0.25 -13.15 -13.17
CA ILE A 73 1.04 -12.99 -13.80
C ILE A 73 2.14 -13.47 -12.85
N MET A 74 3.12 -14.17 -13.42
CA MET A 74 4.35 -14.50 -12.72
C MET A 74 5.42 -13.49 -13.12
N LEU A 75 6.03 -12.82 -12.14
CA LEU A 75 7.08 -11.83 -12.36
C LEU A 75 8.40 -12.36 -11.82
N ASN A 76 9.45 -12.29 -12.63
CA ASN A 76 10.76 -12.78 -12.25
C ASN A 76 11.44 -11.81 -11.28
N THR A 77 12.01 -12.35 -10.20
CA THR A 77 12.78 -11.57 -9.23
C THR A 77 14.04 -12.32 -8.83
N LYS A 78 14.97 -11.61 -8.19
CA LYS A 78 16.19 -12.20 -7.60
C LYS A 78 15.91 -13.30 -6.58
N PHE A 79 14.69 -13.39 -6.05
CA PHE A 79 14.27 -14.40 -5.07
C PHE A 79 13.54 -15.59 -5.71
N GLY A 80 13.21 -15.53 -7.00
CA GLY A 80 12.30 -16.45 -7.68
C GLY A 80 11.11 -15.71 -8.27
N TYR A 81 10.23 -16.44 -8.94
CA TYR A 81 9.01 -15.85 -9.51
C TYR A 81 7.99 -15.54 -8.42
N ILE A 82 7.44 -14.33 -8.44
CA ILE A 82 6.31 -13.93 -7.59
C ILE A 82 5.02 -13.98 -8.40
N ILE A 83 3.91 -14.24 -7.72
CA ILE A 83 2.56 -14.19 -8.33
C ILE A 83 1.96 -12.81 -8.07
N SER A 84 1.36 -12.22 -9.10
CA SER A 84 0.69 -10.91 -9.03
C SER A 84 -0.54 -10.92 -9.93
N GLY A 85 -1.46 -9.98 -9.73
CA GLY A 85 -2.73 -9.90 -10.47
C GLY A 85 -3.91 -10.42 -9.68
N ASP A 86 -5.09 -10.27 -10.28
CA ASP A 86 -6.35 -10.61 -9.63
C ASP A 86 -6.47 -12.11 -9.47
N SER A 87 -6.80 -12.54 -8.25
CA SER A 87 -6.79 -13.95 -7.89
C SER A 87 -7.94 -14.70 -8.57
N PHE A 88 -7.61 -15.93 -8.96
CA PHE A 88 -8.48 -17.08 -9.24
C PHE A 88 -9.92 -16.86 -8.79
N PRO A 89 -10.93 -17.12 -9.65
CA PRO A 89 -12.32 -16.84 -9.35
C PRO A 89 -12.70 -17.46 -8.01
N CYS A 90 -12.70 -16.62 -6.98
CA CYS A 90 -13.19 -16.99 -5.67
C CYS A 90 -14.68 -17.14 -5.85
N CYS A 91 -15.21 -18.32 -5.59
CA CYS A 91 -16.64 -18.52 -5.49
C CYS A 91 -17.18 -17.50 -4.46
N ASN A 92 -18.16 -16.71 -4.92
CA ASN A 92 -18.78 -15.53 -4.30
C ASN A 92 -18.09 -14.18 -4.63
N VAL A 93 -18.39 -13.67 -5.83
CA VAL A 93 -18.38 -12.22 -6.09
C VAL A 93 -19.39 -11.60 -5.13
N VAL A 94 -18.93 -11.09 -3.98
CA VAL A 94 -19.75 -10.25 -3.11
C VAL A 94 -19.61 -8.81 -3.61
N THR A 95 -20.50 -8.42 -4.50
CA THR A 95 -20.66 -7.00 -4.86
C THR A 95 -21.39 -6.33 -3.71
N SER A 96 -20.66 -5.65 -2.82
CA SER A 96 -21.26 -4.77 -1.82
C SER A 96 -21.37 -3.36 -2.40
N LEU A 97 -22.60 -2.88 -2.61
CA LEU A 97 -22.88 -1.48 -2.90
C LEU A 97 -23.17 -0.77 -1.57
N HIS A 98 -22.17 -0.07 -1.03
CA HIS A 98 -22.39 0.88 0.05
C HIS A 98 -22.80 2.23 -0.54
N ALA A 99 -24.07 2.35 -0.94
CA ALA A 99 -24.66 3.64 -1.24
C ALA A 99 -25.09 4.29 0.09
N VAL A 100 -24.34 5.29 0.55
CA VAL A 100 -24.78 6.20 1.60
C VAL A 100 -25.34 7.43 0.89
N GLU A 101 -26.66 7.58 0.89
CA GLU A 101 -27.29 8.87 0.63
C GLU A 101 -27.10 9.73 1.89
N SER A 102 -25.94 10.37 2.01
CA SER A 102 -25.69 11.32 3.10
C SER A 102 -26.24 12.67 2.71
N THR A 103 -27.29 13.10 3.40
CA THR A 103 -27.84 14.46 3.31
C THR A 103 -26.91 15.52 3.93
N ASP A 104 -25.83 15.09 4.61
CA ASP A 104 -24.88 15.95 5.32
C ASP A 104 -23.44 15.42 5.19
N LEU A 105 -22.92 15.44 3.96
CA LEU A 105 -21.53 15.07 3.66
C LEU A 105 -20.53 15.89 4.47
N ASP A 106 -20.80 17.17 4.65
CA ASP A 106 -19.91 18.11 5.33
C ASP A 106 -19.67 17.69 6.78
N HIS A 107 -20.71 17.28 7.49
CA HIS A 107 -20.58 16.77 8.85
C HIS A 107 -19.75 15.47 8.94
N ILE A 108 -19.93 14.55 7.99
CA ILE A 108 -19.19 13.27 7.98
C ILE A 108 -17.71 13.52 7.71
N VAL A 109 -17.39 14.32 6.69
CA VAL A 109 -16.00 14.66 6.35
C VAL A 109 -15.34 15.40 7.50
N LYS A 110 -16.04 16.36 8.13
CA LYS A 110 -15.53 17.08 9.30
C LYS A 110 -15.21 16.14 10.45
N LYS A 111 -16.13 15.23 10.80
CA LYS A 111 -15.94 14.27 11.88
C LYS A 111 -14.81 13.29 11.60
N PHE A 112 -14.63 12.88 10.34
CA PHE A 112 -13.51 12.06 9.92
C PHE A 112 -12.17 12.76 10.20
N TRP A 113 -12.01 14.01 9.75
CA TRP A 113 -10.80 14.79 10.00
C TRP A 113 -10.57 15.07 11.49
N GLU A 114 -11.62 15.31 12.27
CA GLU A 114 -11.50 15.48 13.73
C GLU A 114 -11.02 14.21 14.43
N THR A 115 -11.43 13.04 13.94
CA THR A 115 -11.08 11.73 14.53
C THR A 115 -9.66 11.30 14.15
N GLU A 116 -9.22 11.60 12.92
CA GLU A 116 -7.88 11.24 12.42
C GLU A 116 -6.80 12.28 12.79
N LYS A 117 -7.20 13.44 13.35
CA LYS A 117 -6.25 14.43 13.86
C LYS A 117 -5.36 13.80 14.93
N VAL A 118 -4.07 13.74 14.62
CA VAL A 118 -3.02 13.51 15.61
C VAL A 118 -3.04 14.67 16.62
N PRO A 119 -2.80 14.44 17.92
CA PRO A 119 -2.68 15.54 18.87
C PRO A 119 -1.68 16.57 18.36
N GLU A 120 -2.15 17.79 18.10
CA GLU A 120 -1.26 18.92 17.83
C GLU A 120 -0.48 19.17 19.11
N VAL A 121 0.72 18.58 19.18
CA VAL A 121 1.71 18.97 20.17
C VAL A 121 2.15 20.36 19.76
N PHE A 122 1.41 21.38 20.21
CA PHE A 122 1.85 22.76 20.16
C PHE A 122 3.12 22.86 21.01
N LEU A 123 4.27 22.62 20.39
CA LEU A 123 5.53 23.14 20.88
C LEU A 123 5.40 24.65 20.74
N GLU A 124 4.98 25.29 21.84
CA GLU A 124 4.84 26.73 21.93
C GLU A 124 6.06 27.42 21.28
N SER A 125 5.78 28.26 20.28
CA SER A 125 6.67 29.33 19.79
C SER A 125 7.99 28.91 19.13
N LEU A 126 8.00 27.93 18.22
CA LEU A 126 9.14 27.80 17.31
C LEU A 126 9.27 29.09 16.46
N PRO A 127 10.44 29.76 16.42
CA PRO A 127 10.64 31.02 15.70
C PRO A 127 10.30 30.94 14.20
N GLU A 128 10.42 29.75 13.62
CA GLU A 128 10.07 29.47 12.23
C GLU A 128 8.57 29.63 11.97
N HIS A 129 7.69 29.21 12.90
CA HIS A 129 6.25 29.39 12.76
C HIS A 129 5.88 30.87 12.76
N ALA A 130 6.50 31.67 13.66
CA ALA A 130 6.29 33.11 13.69
C ALA A 130 6.81 33.81 12.42
N HIS A 131 7.89 33.29 11.82
CA HIS A 131 8.40 33.78 10.55
C HIS A 131 7.45 33.46 9.39
N SER A 132 7.01 32.20 9.28
CA SER A 132 6.06 31.75 8.24
C SER A 132 4.72 32.48 8.33
N GLU A 133 4.19 32.68 9.54
CA GLU A 133 2.96 33.43 9.76
C GLU A 133 3.11 34.90 9.33
N ARG A 134 4.25 35.54 9.67
CA ARG A 134 4.52 36.92 9.26
C ARG A 134 4.59 37.05 7.73
N VAL A 135 5.33 36.15 7.08
CA VAL A 135 5.44 36.15 5.61
C VAL A 135 4.06 35.96 4.98
N PHE A 136 3.25 35.03 5.49
CA PHE A 136 1.90 34.80 4.99
C PHE A 136 1.01 36.05 5.14
N GLN A 137 0.99 36.69 6.31
CA GLN A 137 0.20 37.90 6.57
C GLN A 137 0.64 39.10 5.72
N GLU A 138 1.94 39.19 5.41
CA GLU A 138 2.50 40.27 4.57
C GLU A 138 2.29 40.01 3.08
N SER A 139 2.31 38.75 2.64
CA SER A 139 2.28 38.39 1.22
C SER A 139 0.92 37.96 0.69
N VAL A 140 -0.05 37.68 1.56
CA VAL A 140 -1.35 37.14 1.17
C VAL A 140 -2.48 38.03 1.66
N THR A 141 -3.37 38.41 0.74
CA THR A 141 -4.61 39.11 1.06
C THR A 141 -5.81 38.24 0.69
N LEU A 142 -6.84 38.21 1.55
CA LEU A 142 -8.08 37.52 1.23
C LEU A 142 -9.00 38.46 0.45
N GLN A 143 -9.07 38.30 -0.87
CA GLN A 143 -10.01 39.02 -1.74
C GLN A 143 -11.02 38.05 -2.32
N ASN A 144 -12.32 38.36 -2.22
CA ASN A 144 -13.42 37.54 -2.75
C ASN A 144 -13.36 36.05 -2.34
N ASN A 145 -13.06 35.78 -1.06
CA ASN A 145 -12.86 34.42 -0.52
C ASN A 145 -11.74 33.62 -1.21
N ARG A 146 -10.78 34.29 -1.85
CA ARG A 146 -9.58 33.68 -2.41
C ARG A 146 -8.36 34.38 -1.83
N PHE A 147 -7.35 33.58 -1.52
CA PHE A 147 -6.04 34.09 -1.17
C PHE A 147 -5.35 34.58 -2.45
N GLU A 148 -5.02 35.86 -2.50
CA GLU A 148 -4.25 36.55 -3.54
C GLU A 148 -2.88 36.96 -3.03
#